data_AF-A0A8K0SBM9-F1
#
_entry.id   AF-A0A8K0SBM9-F1
#
_cell.length_a   1.000
_cell.length_b   1.000
_cell.length_c   1.000
_cell.angle_alpha   90.00
_cell.angle_beta   90.00
_cell.angle_gamma   90.00
#
_symmetry.space_group_name_H-M   'P 1'
#
loop_
_entity.id
_entity.type
_entity.pdbx_description
1 polymer ?
#
loop_
_entity_poly.entity_id
_entity_poly.type
_entity_poly.pdbx_seq_one_letter_code
_entity_poly.pdbx_strand_id
1 'polypeptide(L)'
;MSLDRSFVNQADQSIQPRQHILAMMTRNQYSPQYGAVDESGMYQACPMWKAASLTAAVKAISSSQNMFSVDTKILLIFLSFLSIPDKIPLDLLFRGSSPRKRWSEAGDIEQLNADHSDLAHELCAFLSDETRLQNSINESRLSSAILDNGDGTYTLNEATMSGISKKLTAEDASVWRSQVLVVTYRAIPWKYIEPTAIQTKLLLPHLKHVLQTFPDFAEHLSANTRVDLALTLIEASRFPTIAWRQFALSQVKVASDVVEDYYIQACFALSQYVLHRITGNMDQAASSLDSIRYITSMDRRMHSAIGHSAIQSSLNCIQIEDLYTAKALLEDWKPSDEHPFLLEQTVMFRKHMILGRILRFKGTFRESLMYLAKAQEMVKRYEKLSFDEDLGDLICDQADTLRELDEPEPAERLLREEINRRDRDCIPGNTYRLKLTLAEALFAQKRFDEAERICLSVKSQPGLLKLDNLRLQITMAKIRDSKCDKEGALRYWIGAMKEVGKFHLTNGYTTRIIILSIRDSLSGTDEAERMESTSLQQVNVLGENAKSGGTKYWIGGLDHWARSKGFDNILKMSCTSDIKS
;
A
#
# COMPACT_ATOMS: atom_id res chain seq x y z
N MET A 1 10.57 -25.32 -32.30
CA MET A 1 9.37 -24.47 -32.20
C MET A 1 9.73 -23.10 -32.76
N SER A 2 8.99 -22.61 -33.77
CA SER A 2 9.31 -21.39 -34.51
C SER A 2 9.29 -20.15 -33.61
N LEU A 3 10.45 -19.52 -33.40
CA LEU A 3 10.60 -18.25 -32.70
C LEU A 3 10.23 -17.09 -33.65
N ASP A 4 9.22 -16.32 -33.24
CA ASP A 4 8.66 -15.20 -33.98
C ASP A 4 9.56 -13.95 -33.86
N ARG A 5 9.84 -13.31 -35.01
CA ARG A 5 10.81 -12.22 -35.21
C ARG A 5 10.13 -10.85 -35.21
N SER A 6 9.65 -10.38 -34.06
CA SER A 6 8.99 -9.07 -33.98
C SER A 6 9.34 -8.30 -32.70
N PHE A 7 10.63 -8.05 -32.46
CA PHE A 7 11.09 -7.09 -31.44
C PHE A 7 12.37 -6.37 -31.91
N VAL A 8 12.30 -5.73 -33.07
CA VAL A 8 13.30 -4.73 -33.52
C VAL A 8 12.54 -3.65 -34.28
N ASN A 9 12.77 -2.39 -33.90
CA ASN A 9 12.23 -1.12 -34.45
C ASN A 9 11.14 -0.45 -33.60
N GLN A 10 11.55 0.36 -32.64
CA GLN A 10 10.95 1.67 -32.35
C GLN A 10 11.86 2.44 -31.37
N ALA A 11 12.95 2.97 -31.91
CA ALA A 11 13.79 3.97 -31.26
C ALA A 11 14.28 4.93 -32.35
N ASP A 12 13.40 5.83 -32.77
CA ASP A 12 13.76 7.05 -33.48
C ASP A 12 12.50 7.92 -33.58
N GLN A 13 12.44 8.98 -32.78
CA GLN A 13 12.08 10.33 -33.26
C GLN A 13 12.11 11.37 -32.13
N SER A 14 12.74 12.49 -32.48
CA SER A 14 13.21 13.61 -31.68
C SER A 14 12.15 14.69 -31.40
N ILE A 15 12.21 15.23 -30.18
CA ILE A 15 12.15 16.64 -29.72
C ILE A 15 11.67 17.72 -30.72
N GLN A 16 10.68 18.52 -30.32
CA GLN A 16 10.74 20.01 -30.36
C GLN A 16 9.85 20.66 -29.26
N PRO A 17 10.31 21.78 -28.65
CA PRO A 17 9.60 22.50 -27.57
C PRO A 17 8.72 23.64 -28.11
N ARG A 18 7.60 23.95 -27.44
CA ARG A 18 6.85 25.19 -27.65
C ARG A 18 6.94 26.10 -26.42
N GLN A 19 7.47 27.30 -26.67
CA GLN A 19 7.50 28.46 -25.78
C GLN A 19 6.13 29.18 -25.74
N HIS A 20 6.02 30.09 -24.76
CA HIS A 20 5.01 31.16 -24.52
C HIS A 20 3.90 30.79 -23.50
N ILE A 21 3.49 31.62 -22.54
CA ILE A 21 3.76 33.04 -22.21
C ILE A 21 3.42 33.27 -20.72
N LEU A 22 4.17 34.20 -20.12
CA LEU A 22 4.01 34.80 -18.80
C LEU A 22 2.75 35.68 -18.72
N ALA A 23 1.93 35.55 -17.68
CA ALA A 23 1.01 36.61 -17.28
C ALA A 23 0.89 36.68 -15.75
N MET A 24 1.49 37.74 -15.21
CA MET A 24 1.36 38.20 -13.83
C MET A 24 -0.10 38.52 -13.49
N MET A 25 -0.53 38.17 -12.29
CA MET A 25 -1.49 38.98 -11.55
C MET A 25 -1.08 39.09 -10.08
N THR A 26 -0.70 40.33 -9.73
CA THR A 26 -0.54 40.92 -8.42
C THR A 26 -1.89 41.13 -7.70
N ARG A 27 -1.82 41.24 -6.36
CA ARG A 27 -2.83 41.70 -5.36
C ARG A 27 -3.64 40.58 -4.70
N ASN A 28 -3.90 40.56 -3.39
CA ASN A 28 -3.82 41.58 -2.33
C ASN A 28 -3.49 40.92 -0.99
N GLN A 29 -2.71 41.63 -0.17
CA GLN A 29 -2.53 41.38 1.25
C GLN A 29 -3.82 41.74 2.00
N TYR A 30 -4.40 40.79 2.73
CA TYR A 30 -5.24 41.08 3.90
C TYR A 30 -5.11 39.93 4.90
N SER A 31 -4.40 40.20 5.99
CA SER A 31 -4.39 39.37 7.19
C SER A 31 -5.56 39.77 8.10
N PRO A 32 -6.26 38.81 8.70
CA PRO A 32 -6.92 39.02 9.98
C PRO A 32 -6.14 38.32 11.10
N GLN A 33 -5.97 39.05 12.18
CA GLN A 33 -5.29 38.65 13.40
C GLN A 33 -6.06 37.52 14.12
N TYR A 34 -5.31 36.57 14.67
CA TYR A 34 -5.79 35.48 15.51
C TYR A 34 -6.43 36.00 16.81
N GLY A 35 -7.66 35.59 17.07
CA GLY A 35 -8.32 35.66 18.38
C GLY A 35 -8.11 34.37 19.16
N ALA A 36 -7.80 34.51 20.45
CA ALA A 36 -7.46 33.46 21.39
C ALA A 36 -8.60 32.43 21.60
N VAL A 37 -8.21 31.18 21.80
CA VAL A 37 -9.06 30.03 22.15
C VAL A 37 -9.39 30.12 23.64
N ASP A 38 -10.68 30.09 23.97
CA ASP A 38 -11.18 29.97 25.34
C ASP A 38 -11.45 28.49 25.63
N GLU A 39 -10.66 27.92 26.55
CA GLU A 39 -10.82 26.57 27.08
C GLU A 39 -12.00 26.55 28.06
N SER A 40 -13.18 26.16 27.60
CA SER A 40 -14.23 25.68 28.52
C SER A 40 -15.02 24.53 27.90
N GLY A 41 -14.94 23.37 28.56
CA GLY A 41 -15.68 22.18 28.21
C GLY A 41 -17.18 22.42 28.34
N MET A 42 -17.88 22.40 27.21
CA MET A 42 -19.32 22.20 27.16
C MET A 42 -19.60 20.87 26.45
N TYR A 43 -20.19 19.93 27.18
CA TYR A 43 -20.89 18.78 26.60
C TYR A 43 -21.96 19.30 25.64
N GLN A 44 -21.65 19.29 24.35
CA GLN A 44 -22.61 19.66 23.32
C GLN A 44 -23.64 18.53 23.23
N ALA A 45 -24.84 18.78 23.73
CA ALA A 45 -25.96 17.84 23.70
C ALA A 45 -26.21 17.36 22.26
N CYS A 46 -26.46 16.05 22.11
CA CYS A 46 -26.86 15.45 20.83
C CYS A 46 -28.00 16.25 20.21
N PRO A 47 -27.96 16.58 18.90
CA PRO A 47 -29.04 17.32 18.27
C PRO A 47 -30.35 16.54 18.40
N MET A 48 -31.36 17.11 19.08
CA MET A 48 -32.66 16.45 19.37
C MET A 48 -33.33 15.82 18.14
N TRP A 49 -33.02 16.30 16.93
CA TRP A 49 -33.57 15.77 15.68
C TRP A 49 -33.07 14.35 15.33
N LYS A 50 -31.86 13.95 15.75
CA LYS A 50 -31.33 12.59 15.48
C LYS A 50 -32.10 11.51 16.28
N ALA A 51 -32.46 11.81 17.52
CA ALA A 51 -33.30 10.93 18.35
C ALA A 51 -34.75 10.83 17.83
N ALA A 52 -35.28 11.92 17.25
CA ALA A 52 -36.60 11.94 16.63
C ALA A 52 -36.66 11.08 15.35
N SER A 53 -35.64 11.15 14.48
CA SER A 53 -35.54 10.32 13.27
C SER A 53 -35.33 8.83 13.61
N LEU A 54 -34.52 8.52 14.63
CA LEU A 54 -34.37 7.14 15.14
C LEU A 54 -35.74 6.56 15.58
N THR A 55 -36.50 7.35 16.34
CA THR A 55 -37.83 6.96 16.83
C THR A 55 -38.84 6.82 15.70
N ALA A 56 -38.82 7.73 14.72
CA ALA A 56 -39.69 7.71 13.55
C ALA A 56 -39.43 6.49 12.66
N ALA A 57 -38.16 6.18 12.39
CA ALA A 57 -37.75 5.05 11.56
C ALA A 57 -38.08 3.69 12.23
N VAL A 58 -37.82 3.55 13.53
CA VAL A 58 -38.19 2.34 14.30
C VAL A 58 -39.71 2.15 14.34
N LYS A 59 -40.48 3.24 14.45
CA LYS A 59 -41.96 3.20 14.43
C LYS A 59 -42.51 2.80 13.06
N ALA A 60 -41.90 3.28 11.96
CA ALA A 60 -42.32 2.94 10.60
C ALA A 60 -42.18 1.44 10.30
N ILE A 61 -41.13 0.79 10.82
CA ILE A 61 -40.86 -0.66 10.63
C ILE A 61 -41.78 -1.54 11.49
N SER A 62 -42.25 -1.02 12.63
CA SER A 62 -43.03 -1.77 13.61
C SER A 62 -44.36 -2.33 13.07
N SER A 63 -44.88 -1.82 11.96
CA SER A 63 -46.14 -2.31 11.34
C SER A 63 -46.08 -3.75 10.78
N SER A 64 -44.91 -4.34 10.53
CA SER A 64 -44.80 -5.70 9.93
C SER A 64 -43.88 -6.66 10.70
N GLN A 65 -43.20 -6.21 11.74
CA GLN A 65 -42.14 -6.95 12.46
C GLN A 65 -42.25 -6.70 13.98
N ASN A 66 -43.44 -6.89 14.55
CA ASN A 66 -43.73 -6.64 15.97
C ASN A 66 -42.91 -7.52 16.94
N MET A 67 -42.21 -8.55 16.45
CA MET A 67 -41.36 -9.41 17.29
C MET A 67 -39.93 -8.91 17.47
N PHE A 68 -39.49 -7.88 16.72
CA PHE A 68 -38.11 -7.40 16.83
C PHE A 68 -37.87 -6.47 18.01
N SER A 69 -36.77 -6.69 18.71
CA SER A 69 -36.19 -5.72 19.63
C SER A 69 -35.88 -4.40 18.92
N VAL A 70 -35.81 -3.31 19.69
CA VAL A 70 -35.48 -1.97 19.15
C VAL A 70 -34.09 -1.99 18.49
N ASP A 71 -33.13 -2.62 19.14
CA ASP A 71 -31.76 -2.79 18.64
C ASP A 71 -31.72 -3.55 17.30
N THR A 72 -32.52 -4.61 17.16
CA THR A 72 -32.63 -5.35 15.90
C THR A 72 -33.26 -4.51 14.79
N LYS A 73 -34.28 -3.70 15.09
CA LYS A 73 -34.84 -2.77 14.09
C LYS A 73 -33.81 -1.73 13.65
N ILE A 74 -33.07 -1.16 14.59
CA ILE A 74 -31.98 -0.21 14.34
C ILE A 74 -30.91 -0.85 13.44
N LEU A 75 -30.48 -2.07 13.78
CA LEU A 75 -29.51 -2.83 13.00
C LEU A 75 -30.01 -3.06 11.57
N LEU A 76 -31.25 -3.54 11.38
CA LEU A 76 -31.79 -3.80 10.05
C LEU A 76 -31.92 -2.52 9.20
N ILE A 77 -32.28 -1.38 9.80
CA ILE A 77 -32.25 -0.08 9.10
C ILE A 77 -30.82 0.23 8.67
N PHE A 78 -29.86 0.16 9.59
CA PHE A 78 -28.47 0.45 9.31
C PHE A 78 -27.93 -0.41 8.16
N LEU A 79 -28.14 -1.72 8.22
CA LEU A 79 -27.69 -2.68 7.20
C LEU A 79 -28.34 -2.42 5.83
N SER A 80 -29.55 -1.84 5.78
CA SER A 80 -30.24 -1.56 4.53
C SER A 80 -29.57 -0.50 3.65
N PHE A 81 -28.66 0.31 4.22
CA PHE A 81 -27.86 1.31 3.51
C PHE A 81 -26.45 0.82 3.15
N LEU A 82 -26.07 -0.41 3.50
CA LEU A 82 -24.82 -1.02 3.09
C LEU A 82 -24.97 -1.71 1.73
N SER A 83 -23.84 -1.94 1.05
CA SER A 83 -23.82 -2.73 -0.20
C SER A 83 -24.38 -4.15 0.02
N ILE A 84 -25.52 -4.45 -0.61
CA ILE A 84 -26.25 -5.73 -0.53
C ILE A 84 -25.51 -6.90 -1.20
N PRO A 85 -24.90 -6.77 -2.40
CA PRO A 85 -24.22 -7.90 -3.03
C PRO A 85 -22.92 -8.29 -2.29
N ASP A 86 -22.43 -7.43 -1.39
CA ASP A 86 -21.19 -7.65 -0.66
C ASP A 86 -21.45 -8.20 0.74
N LYS A 87 -20.53 -9.06 1.19
CA LYS A 87 -20.54 -9.63 2.54
C LYS A 87 -20.20 -8.56 3.58
N ILE A 88 -21.08 -8.40 4.58
CA ILE A 88 -20.93 -7.44 5.66
C ILE A 88 -20.15 -8.08 6.82
N PRO A 89 -18.91 -7.65 7.11
CA PRO A 89 -18.17 -8.17 8.26
C PRO A 89 -18.67 -7.51 9.56
N LEU A 90 -18.83 -8.30 10.63
CA LEU A 90 -19.27 -7.78 11.94
C LEU A 90 -18.35 -6.67 12.47
N ASP A 91 -17.05 -6.84 12.22
CA ASP A 91 -16.00 -5.89 12.60
C ASP A 91 -16.24 -4.48 12.03
N LEU A 92 -16.92 -4.34 10.88
CA LEU A 92 -17.29 -3.03 10.33
C LEU A 92 -18.14 -2.22 11.31
N LEU A 93 -19.14 -2.88 11.91
CA LEU A 93 -20.11 -2.23 12.80
C LEU A 93 -19.46 -1.85 14.12
N PHE A 94 -18.81 -2.83 14.74
CA PHE A 94 -18.17 -2.66 16.04
C PHE A 94 -17.05 -1.62 15.98
N ARG A 95 -16.18 -1.71 14.97
CA ARG A 95 -15.05 -0.81 14.85
C ARG A 95 -15.44 0.61 14.47
N GLY A 96 -16.38 0.77 13.54
CA GLY A 96 -16.83 2.08 13.11
C GLY A 96 -17.50 2.89 14.22
N SER A 97 -18.08 2.20 15.19
CA SER A 97 -18.74 2.80 16.37
C SER A 97 -17.86 2.88 17.61
N SER A 98 -16.77 2.10 17.68
CA SER A 98 -15.82 2.13 18.80
C SER A 98 -14.89 3.35 18.75
N PRO A 99 -14.23 3.69 19.88
CA PRO A 99 -13.18 4.70 19.90
C PRO A 99 -12.02 4.33 18.97
N ARG A 100 -11.72 5.19 18.00
CA ARG A 100 -10.69 4.96 16.97
C ARG A 100 -9.43 5.74 17.28
N LYS A 101 -8.27 5.13 17.04
CA LYS A 101 -6.98 5.85 17.12
C LYS A 101 -6.71 6.62 15.83
N ARG A 102 -6.17 7.83 15.90
CA ARG A 102 -5.74 8.64 14.75
C ARG A 102 -4.56 9.55 15.11
N TRP A 103 -4.00 10.22 14.10
CA TRP A 103 -2.97 11.24 14.31
C TRP A 103 -3.58 12.54 14.81
N SER A 104 -3.08 13.05 15.94
CA SER A 104 -3.40 14.38 16.45
C SER A 104 -2.68 15.48 15.66
N GLU A 105 -3.08 16.73 15.82
CA GLU A 105 -2.39 17.89 15.25
C GLU A 105 -0.93 18.04 15.73
N ALA A 106 -0.62 17.48 16.91
CA ALA A 106 0.73 17.43 17.45
C ALA A 106 1.60 16.32 16.84
N GLY A 107 1.03 15.41 16.04
CA GLY A 107 1.73 14.24 15.48
C GLY A 107 1.82 13.04 16.43
N ASP A 108 1.02 13.03 17.50
CA ASP A 108 0.87 11.91 18.43
C ASP A 108 -0.37 11.07 18.11
N ILE A 109 -0.52 9.95 18.81
CA ILE A 109 -1.73 9.12 18.70
C ILE A 109 -2.76 9.64 19.69
N GLU A 110 -3.92 10.04 19.18
CA GLU A 110 -5.11 10.33 19.98
C GLU A 110 -6.21 9.30 19.74
N GLN A 111 -7.14 9.20 20.68
CA GLN A 111 -8.29 8.30 20.59
C GLN A 111 -9.57 9.13 20.53
N LEU A 112 -10.31 8.99 19.43
CA LEU A 112 -11.53 9.75 19.17
C LEU A 112 -12.75 8.82 19.27
N ASN A 113 -13.66 9.13 20.18
CA ASN A 113 -14.95 8.44 20.28
C ASN A 113 -15.83 8.75 19.07
N ALA A 114 -16.78 7.87 18.74
CA ALA A 114 -17.61 8.04 17.55
C ALA A 114 -18.71 9.09 17.70
N ASP A 115 -19.12 9.38 18.93
CA ASP A 115 -20.02 10.49 19.29
C ASP A 115 -19.47 11.87 18.90
N HIS A 116 -18.15 12.03 18.86
CA HIS A 116 -17.47 13.23 18.37
C HIS A 116 -17.42 13.34 16.82
N SER A 117 -17.95 12.36 16.08
CA SER A 117 -17.95 12.32 14.60
C SER A 117 -19.35 12.31 14.00
N ASP A 118 -20.28 13.04 14.59
CA ASP A 118 -21.69 13.12 14.17
C ASP A 118 -22.50 11.80 14.27
N LEU A 119 -21.94 10.74 14.88
CA LEU A 119 -22.68 9.52 15.18
C LEU A 119 -23.64 9.76 16.35
N ALA A 120 -24.88 9.32 16.22
CA ALA A 120 -25.86 9.36 17.29
C ALA A 120 -25.38 8.51 18.46
N HIS A 121 -25.47 9.06 19.68
CA HIS A 121 -24.96 8.42 20.89
C HIS A 121 -25.60 7.04 21.13
N GLU A 122 -26.89 6.90 20.86
CA GLU A 122 -27.62 5.64 21.00
C GLU A 122 -27.11 4.57 20.03
N LEU A 123 -26.78 4.97 18.79
CA LEU A 123 -26.23 4.08 17.78
C LEU A 123 -24.79 3.69 18.12
N CYS A 124 -23.99 4.64 18.61
CA CYS A 124 -22.65 4.38 19.14
C CYS A 124 -22.71 3.34 20.26
N ALA A 125 -23.50 3.59 21.31
CA ALA A 125 -23.62 2.72 22.48
C ALA A 125 -24.18 1.33 22.15
N PHE A 126 -25.02 1.21 21.11
CA PHE A 126 -25.51 -0.07 20.63
C PHE A 126 -24.44 -0.84 19.85
N LEU A 127 -23.86 -0.23 18.80
CA LEU A 127 -22.94 -0.93 17.89
C LEU A 127 -21.59 -1.24 18.54
N SER A 128 -21.17 -0.48 19.55
CA SER A 128 -19.93 -0.75 20.30
C SER A 128 -20.12 -1.75 21.45
N ASP A 129 -21.35 -2.19 21.73
CA ASP A 129 -21.62 -3.25 22.72
C ASP A 129 -21.71 -4.60 22.00
N GLU A 130 -20.65 -5.39 22.13
CA GLU A 130 -20.52 -6.70 21.46
C GLU A 130 -21.68 -7.65 21.83
N THR A 131 -22.16 -7.61 23.07
CA THR A 131 -23.23 -8.50 23.53
C THR A 131 -24.57 -8.09 22.91
N ARG A 132 -24.89 -6.79 22.94
CA ARG A 132 -26.12 -6.27 22.32
C ARG A 132 -26.12 -6.48 20.82
N LEU A 133 -25.02 -6.16 20.15
CA LEU A 133 -24.87 -6.34 18.71
C LEU A 133 -25.04 -7.82 18.32
N GLN A 134 -24.38 -8.74 19.03
CA GLN A 134 -24.49 -10.17 18.76
C GLN A 134 -25.90 -10.71 18.98
N ASN A 135 -26.61 -10.22 20.01
CA ASN A 135 -28.00 -10.57 20.26
C ASN A 135 -28.91 -10.13 19.10
N SER A 136 -28.74 -8.91 18.58
CA SER A 136 -29.50 -8.42 17.44
C SER A 136 -29.20 -9.15 16.13
N ILE A 137 -27.95 -9.55 15.92
CA ILE A 137 -27.55 -10.42 14.81
C ILE A 137 -28.24 -11.78 14.91
N ASN A 138 -28.23 -12.40 16.10
CA ASN A 138 -28.88 -13.69 16.33
C ASN A 138 -30.39 -13.61 16.08
N GLU A 139 -31.04 -12.56 16.56
CA GLU A 139 -32.46 -12.31 16.33
C GLU A 139 -32.78 -12.14 14.83
N SER A 140 -31.98 -11.34 14.13
CA SER A 140 -32.11 -11.12 12.67
C SER A 140 -31.89 -12.41 11.87
N ARG A 141 -31.01 -13.30 12.35
CA ARG A 141 -30.74 -14.60 11.72
C ARG A 141 -31.92 -15.56 11.92
N LEU A 142 -32.48 -15.63 13.13
CA LEU A 142 -33.64 -16.47 13.44
C LEU A 142 -34.87 -16.10 12.60
N SER A 143 -35.01 -14.82 12.26
CA SER A 143 -36.08 -14.32 11.38
C SER A 143 -35.76 -14.39 9.88
N SER A 144 -34.61 -14.96 9.48
CA SER A 144 -34.14 -15.00 8.08
C SER A 144 -33.99 -13.61 7.41
N ALA A 145 -33.82 -12.56 8.22
CA ALA A 145 -33.60 -11.19 7.73
C ALA A 145 -32.14 -11.02 7.27
N ILE A 146 -31.20 -11.70 7.94
CA ILE A 146 -29.81 -11.82 7.52
C ILE A 146 -29.43 -13.29 7.34
N LEU A 147 -28.49 -13.54 6.44
CA LEU A 147 -27.87 -14.84 6.22
C LEU A 147 -26.44 -14.83 6.78
N ASP A 148 -26.09 -15.88 7.52
CA ASP A 148 -24.75 -16.11 8.07
C ASP A 148 -23.92 -16.90 7.06
N ASN A 149 -22.78 -16.35 6.65
CA ASN A 149 -21.91 -16.96 5.65
C ASN A 149 -20.89 -17.95 6.25
N GLY A 150 -20.87 -18.12 7.58
CA GLY A 150 -19.99 -19.07 8.28
C GLY A 150 -18.53 -18.63 8.40
N ASP A 151 -18.20 -17.43 7.91
CA ASP A 151 -16.85 -16.84 7.92
C ASP A 151 -16.78 -15.53 8.72
N GLY A 152 -17.76 -15.30 9.61
CA GLY A 152 -17.90 -14.06 10.38
C GLY A 152 -18.47 -12.89 9.58
N THR A 153 -19.06 -13.17 8.40
CA THR A 153 -19.74 -12.17 7.59
C THR A 153 -21.22 -12.50 7.39
N TYR A 154 -22.01 -11.47 7.09
CA TYR A 154 -23.46 -11.56 6.94
C TYR A 154 -23.92 -10.94 5.62
N THR A 155 -25.06 -11.41 5.12
CA THR A 155 -25.72 -10.84 3.94
C THR A 155 -27.15 -10.47 4.29
N LEU A 156 -27.59 -9.25 3.98
CA LEU A 156 -28.96 -8.81 4.21
C LEU A 156 -29.89 -9.37 3.13
N ASN A 157 -31.06 -9.86 3.53
CA ASN A 157 -32.07 -10.33 2.59
C ASN A 157 -32.67 -9.14 1.80
N GLU A 158 -32.68 -9.24 0.47
CA GLU A 158 -33.17 -8.19 -0.45
C GLU A 158 -34.64 -7.81 -0.21
N ALA A 159 -35.48 -8.77 0.19
CA ALA A 159 -36.88 -8.50 0.53
C ALA A 159 -37.01 -7.66 1.81
N THR A 160 -36.13 -7.91 2.79
CA THR A 160 -36.09 -7.13 4.04
C THR A 160 -35.63 -5.70 3.75
N MET A 161 -34.55 -5.54 2.97
CA MET A 161 -34.07 -4.23 2.54
C MET A 161 -35.16 -3.45 1.79
N SER A 162 -35.77 -4.07 0.78
CA SER A 162 -36.82 -3.43 -0.03
C SER A 162 -38.03 -3.01 0.83
N GLY A 163 -38.35 -3.80 1.86
CA GLY A 163 -39.40 -3.48 2.83
C GLY A 163 -39.07 -2.27 3.70
N ILE A 164 -37.81 -2.10 4.11
CA ILE A 164 -37.34 -0.98 4.92
C ILE A 164 -37.28 0.30 4.07
N SER A 165 -36.65 0.23 2.89
CA SER A 165 -36.47 1.38 2.00
C SER A 165 -37.80 2.01 1.55
N LYS A 166 -38.87 1.22 1.40
CA LYS A 166 -40.22 1.72 1.07
C LYS A 166 -40.90 2.47 2.22
N LYS A 167 -40.46 2.27 3.46
CA LYS A 167 -41.10 2.81 4.67
C LYS A 167 -40.40 4.04 5.22
N LEU A 168 -39.15 4.29 4.82
CA LEU A 168 -38.38 5.46 5.26
C LEU A 168 -38.73 6.68 4.40
N THR A 169 -38.86 7.83 5.04
CA THR A 169 -38.95 9.10 4.33
C THR A 169 -37.59 9.47 3.72
N ALA A 170 -37.58 10.39 2.75
CA ALA A 170 -36.34 10.87 2.15
C ALA A 170 -35.43 11.56 3.20
N GLU A 171 -36.03 12.27 4.14
CA GLU A 171 -35.33 12.94 5.24
C GLU A 171 -34.68 11.92 6.18
N ASP A 172 -35.46 10.94 6.68
CA ASP A 172 -34.93 9.85 7.52
C ASP A 172 -33.82 9.09 6.81
N ALA A 173 -33.99 8.80 5.52
CA ALA A 173 -32.98 8.13 4.73
C ALA A 173 -31.67 8.93 4.65
N SER A 174 -31.72 10.26 4.56
CA SER A 174 -30.51 11.10 4.57
C SER A 174 -29.79 11.06 5.93
N VAL A 175 -30.56 11.09 7.03
CA VAL A 175 -30.02 10.93 8.39
C VAL A 175 -29.28 9.60 8.51
N TRP A 176 -29.93 8.50 8.13
CA TRP A 176 -29.32 7.16 8.21
C TRP A 176 -28.12 6.99 7.30
N ARG A 177 -28.13 7.55 6.07
CA ARG A 177 -26.94 7.55 5.20
C ARG A 177 -25.76 8.25 5.87
N SER A 178 -26.00 9.36 6.56
CA SER A 178 -24.95 10.06 7.31
C SER A 178 -24.38 9.20 8.44
N GLN A 179 -25.25 8.52 9.22
CA GLN A 179 -24.83 7.63 10.31
C GLN A 179 -24.02 6.43 9.79
N VAL A 180 -24.48 5.82 8.69
CA VAL A 180 -23.84 4.66 8.06
C VAL A 180 -22.51 5.07 7.43
N LEU A 181 -22.43 6.26 6.83
CA LEU A 181 -21.18 6.82 6.32
C LEU A 181 -20.15 6.95 7.45
N VAL A 182 -20.54 7.52 8.58
CA VAL A 182 -19.65 7.68 9.75
C VAL A 182 -19.08 6.35 10.21
N VAL A 183 -19.92 5.34 10.42
CA VAL A 183 -19.46 4.01 10.85
C VAL A 183 -18.57 3.35 9.78
N THR A 184 -18.97 3.39 8.50
CA THR A 184 -18.22 2.71 7.42
C THR A 184 -16.85 3.32 7.18
N TYR A 185 -16.69 4.64 7.19
CA TYR A 185 -15.37 5.24 7.03
C TYR A 185 -14.54 5.05 8.31
N ARG A 186 -15.12 5.18 9.51
CA ARG A 186 -14.39 5.00 10.76
C ARG A 186 -13.85 3.59 10.94
N ALA A 187 -14.46 2.59 10.32
CA ALA A 187 -13.98 1.22 10.31
C ALA A 187 -12.67 1.01 9.52
N ILE A 188 -12.18 2.00 8.74
CA ILE A 188 -10.95 1.87 7.96
C ILE A 188 -9.71 2.02 8.86
N PRO A 189 -8.73 1.09 8.81
CA PRO A 189 -7.52 1.16 9.63
C PRO A 189 -6.53 2.20 9.15
N TRP A 190 -6.04 3.01 10.09
CA TRP A 190 -4.96 3.97 9.83
C TRP A 190 -3.59 3.30 9.86
N LYS A 191 -2.79 3.54 8.80
CA LYS A 191 -1.45 2.95 8.70
C LYS A 191 -0.58 3.38 9.88
N TYR A 192 0.21 2.46 10.42
CA TYR A 192 1.09 2.64 11.58
C TYR A 192 0.42 2.83 12.94
N ILE A 193 -0.89 3.03 13.01
CA ILE A 193 -1.59 3.21 14.28
C ILE A 193 -2.34 1.93 14.66
N GLU A 194 -3.01 1.33 13.68
CA GLU A 194 -3.91 0.20 13.89
C GLU A 194 -3.43 -1.02 13.11
N PRO A 195 -3.53 -2.23 13.67
CA PRO A 195 -3.14 -3.45 12.98
C PRO A 195 -3.93 -3.63 11.69
N THR A 196 -3.24 -4.06 10.63
CA THR A 196 -3.87 -4.40 9.34
C THR A 196 -4.63 -5.74 9.39
N ALA A 197 -4.77 -6.36 10.58
CA ALA A 197 -5.46 -7.63 10.88
C ALA A 197 -6.84 -7.81 10.22
N ILE A 198 -7.40 -6.72 9.74
CA ILE A 198 -8.77 -6.56 9.32
C ILE A 198 -8.89 -6.80 7.82
N GLN A 199 -9.95 -7.51 7.43
CA GLN A 199 -10.31 -7.78 6.04
C GLN A 199 -10.77 -6.49 5.35
N THR A 200 -9.88 -5.52 5.17
CA THR A 200 -10.24 -4.19 4.69
C THR A 200 -10.86 -4.26 3.29
N LYS A 201 -10.54 -5.29 2.51
CA LYS A 201 -11.20 -5.61 1.23
C LYS A 201 -12.72 -5.79 1.34
N LEU A 202 -13.23 -6.21 2.49
CA LEU A 202 -14.67 -6.31 2.76
C LEU A 202 -15.27 -4.97 3.22
N LEU A 203 -14.47 -4.03 3.74
CA LEU A 203 -14.95 -2.73 4.20
C LEU A 203 -15.17 -1.75 3.04
N LEU A 204 -14.25 -1.73 2.07
CA LEU A 204 -14.26 -0.76 0.97
C LEU A 204 -15.54 -0.78 0.11
N PRO A 205 -16.12 -1.95 -0.24
CA PRO A 205 -17.36 -1.97 -1.04
C PRO A 205 -18.51 -1.24 -0.35
N HIS A 206 -18.66 -1.38 0.97
CA HIS A 206 -19.69 -0.68 1.72
C HIS A 206 -19.44 0.82 1.79
N LEU A 207 -18.22 1.26 2.09
CA LEU A 207 -17.87 2.68 2.07
C LEU A 207 -18.10 3.30 0.67
N LYS A 208 -17.69 2.59 -0.38
CA LYS A 208 -17.93 3.00 -1.77
C LYS A 208 -19.43 3.19 -2.04
N HIS A 209 -20.23 2.19 -1.68
CA HIS A 209 -21.67 2.19 -1.91
C HIS A 209 -22.35 3.37 -1.23
N VAL A 210 -22.02 3.64 0.04
CA VAL A 210 -22.61 4.75 0.80
C VAL A 210 -22.25 6.10 0.17
N LEU A 211 -20.98 6.31 -0.19
CA LEU A 211 -20.55 7.54 -0.86
C LEU A 211 -21.21 7.75 -2.23
N GLN A 212 -21.44 6.67 -2.99
CA GLN A 212 -22.12 6.75 -4.29
C GLN A 212 -23.63 7.02 -4.17
N THR A 213 -24.27 6.50 -3.11
CA THR A 213 -25.71 6.66 -2.86
C THR A 213 -26.03 7.90 -2.04
N PHE A 214 -25.02 8.66 -1.62
CA PHE A 214 -25.15 9.87 -0.84
C PHE A 214 -24.23 11.00 -1.36
N PRO A 215 -24.46 11.52 -2.58
CA PRO A 215 -23.54 12.49 -3.22
C PRO A 215 -23.42 13.82 -2.45
N ASP A 216 -24.48 14.25 -1.76
CA ASP A 216 -24.54 15.54 -1.06
C ASP A 216 -24.12 15.41 0.42
N PHE A 217 -23.31 14.39 0.75
CA PHE A 217 -22.88 14.11 2.12
C PHE A 217 -22.18 15.30 2.78
N ALA A 218 -21.48 16.13 2.00
CA ALA A 218 -20.74 17.28 2.50
C ALA A 218 -21.64 18.36 3.14
N GLU A 219 -22.92 18.41 2.76
CA GLU A 219 -23.91 19.34 3.34
C GLU A 219 -24.48 18.84 4.68
N HIS A 220 -24.35 17.53 4.95
CA HIS A 220 -24.97 16.86 6.09
C HIS A 220 -23.98 16.53 7.22
N LEU A 221 -22.68 16.70 6.98
CA LEU A 221 -21.61 16.42 7.94
C LEU A 221 -21.00 17.72 8.48
N SER A 222 -20.63 17.74 9.76
CA SER A 222 -19.88 18.86 10.33
C SER A 222 -18.48 18.98 9.70
N ALA A 223 -17.87 20.17 9.84
CA ALA A 223 -16.52 20.42 9.32
C ALA A 223 -15.49 19.40 9.87
N ASN A 224 -15.56 19.06 11.17
CA ASN A 224 -14.67 18.10 11.81
C ASN A 224 -14.84 16.68 11.25
N THR A 225 -16.09 16.25 11.03
CA THR A 225 -16.37 14.94 10.42
C THR A 225 -15.93 14.90 8.95
N ARG A 226 -16.04 16.01 8.22
CA ARG A 226 -15.52 16.13 6.85
C ARG A 226 -14.00 16.03 6.80
N VAL A 227 -13.28 16.68 7.71
CA VAL A 227 -11.83 16.55 7.89
C VAL A 227 -11.44 15.08 8.13
N ASP A 228 -12.12 14.43 9.08
CA ASP A 228 -11.80 13.05 9.44
C ASP A 228 -12.12 12.05 8.31
N LEU A 229 -13.23 12.27 7.59
CA LEU A 229 -13.58 11.52 6.38
C LEU A 229 -12.52 11.71 5.28
N ALA A 230 -12.09 12.95 5.02
CA ALA A 230 -11.08 13.25 4.00
C ALA A 230 -9.74 12.55 4.30
N LEU A 231 -9.24 12.68 5.53
CA LEU A 231 -8.02 11.99 5.96
C LEU A 231 -8.17 10.46 5.89
N THR A 232 -9.33 9.93 6.29
CA THR A 232 -9.59 8.49 6.22
C THR A 232 -9.68 7.99 4.78
N LEU A 233 -10.24 8.77 3.85
CA LEU A 233 -10.26 8.43 2.42
C LEU A 233 -8.86 8.47 1.80
N ILE A 234 -8.02 9.41 2.24
CA ILE A 234 -6.60 9.44 1.86
C ILE A 234 -5.90 8.16 2.34
N GLU A 235 -6.08 7.78 3.61
CA GLU A 235 -5.58 6.51 4.14
C GLU A 235 -6.13 5.32 3.34
N ALA A 236 -7.43 5.28 3.06
CA ALA A 236 -8.06 4.21 2.30
C ALA A 236 -7.53 4.13 0.86
N SER A 237 -7.01 5.22 0.29
CA SER A 237 -6.45 5.23 -1.07
C SER A 237 -5.22 4.31 -1.23
N ARG A 238 -4.60 3.88 -0.12
CA ARG A 238 -3.46 2.94 -0.12
C ARG A 238 -3.83 1.53 -0.60
N PHE A 239 -5.10 1.16 -0.56
CA PHE A 239 -5.57 -0.16 -1.02
C PHE A 239 -5.43 -0.33 -2.55
N PRO A 240 -5.22 -1.57 -3.04
CA PRO A 240 -4.45 -1.81 -4.26
C PRO A 240 -5.18 -1.58 -5.60
N THR A 241 -6.48 -1.32 -5.61
CA THR A 241 -7.22 -1.15 -6.87
C THR A 241 -7.14 0.30 -7.36
N ILE A 242 -6.65 0.50 -8.59
CA ILE A 242 -6.51 1.85 -9.20
C ILE A 242 -7.87 2.56 -9.25
N ALA A 243 -8.93 1.84 -9.62
CA ALA A 243 -10.29 2.36 -9.65
C ALA A 243 -10.77 2.83 -8.26
N TRP A 244 -10.43 2.10 -7.19
CA TRP A 244 -10.73 2.56 -5.82
C TRP A 244 -9.93 3.80 -5.46
N ARG A 245 -8.62 3.82 -5.75
CA ARG A 245 -7.78 4.98 -5.46
C ARG A 245 -8.29 6.25 -6.14
N GLN A 246 -8.65 6.15 -7.42
CA GLN A 246 -9.26 7.26 -8.17
C GLN A 246 -10.58 7.72 -7.54
N PHE A 247 -11.45 6.77 -7.17
CA PHE A 247 -12.71 7.06 -6.52
C PHE A 247 -12.51 7.74 -5.15
N ALA A 248 -11.70 7.16 -4.26
CA ALA A 248 -11.43 7.71 -2.94
C ALA A 248 -10.90 9.15 -3.04
N LEU A 249 -9.94 9.41 -3.95
CA LEU A 249 -9.40 10.75 -4.15
C LEU A 249 -10.40 11.74 -4.77
N SER A 250 -11.38 11.29 -5.56
CA SER A 250 -12.46 12.19 -6.00
C SER A 250 -13.37 12.57 -4.83
N GLN A 251 -13.65 11.62 -3.93
CA GLN A 251 -14.45 11.88 -2.72
C GLN A 251 -13.72 12.76 -1.70
N VAL A 252 -12.38 12.68 -1.61
CA VAL A 252 -11.58 13.62 -0.79
C VAL A 252 -11.83 15.07 -1.20
N LYS A 253 -11.86 15.36 -2.51
CA LYS A 253 -12.13 16.73 -2.99
C LYS A 253 -13.48 17.26 -2.52
N VAL A 254 -14.52 16.42 -2.61
CA VAL A 254 -15.87 16.77 -2.15
C VAL A 254 -15.88 17.00 -0.64
N ALA A 255 -15.23 16.12 0.13
CA ALA A 255 -15.14 16.26 1.58
C ALA A 255 -14.38 17.53 1.99
N SER A 256 -13.31 17.91 1.27
CA SER A 256 -12.44 19.03 1.63
C SER A 256 -12.79 20.39 1.00
N ASP A 257 -13.79 20.47 0.10
CA ASP A 257 -14.05 21.67 -0.73
C ASP A 257 -14.21 23.00 0.05
N VAL A 258 -14.70 22.94 1.30
CA VAL A 258 -14.96 24.11 2.16
C VAL A 258 -14.05 24.12 3.40
N VAL A 259 -13.14 23.15 3.52
CA VAL A 259 -12.25 23.01 4.67
C VAL A 259 -10.85 23.47 4.29
N GLU A 260 -10.42 24.59 4.85
CA GLU A 260 -9.03 25.06 4.74
C GLU A 260 -8.14 24.29 5.73
N ASP A 261 -7.66 23.11 5.31
CA ASP A 261 -6.66 22.33 6.03
C ASP A 261 -5.47 22.01 5.12
N TYR A 262 -4.33 22.65 5.40
CA TYR A 262 -3.11 22.48 4.62
C TYR A 262 -2.56 21.05 4.70
N TYR A 263 -2.71 20.37 5.84
CA TYR A 263 -2.26 18.99 5.99
C TYR A 263 -3.06 18.03 5.12
N ILE A 264 -4.39 18.20 5.03
CA ILE A 264 -5.23 17.47 4.06
C ILE A 264 -4.73 17.71 2.64
N GLN A 265 -4.48 18.96 2.26
CA GLN A 265 -3.98 19.30 0.92
C GLN A 265 -2.65 18.61 0.61
N ALA A 266 -1.71 18.59 1.56
CA ALA A 266 -0.42 17.91 1.41
C ALA A 266 -0.58 16.39 1.28
N CYS A 267 -1.35 15.75 2.16
CA CYS A 267 -1.64 14.31 2.10
C CYS A 267 -2.38 13.90 0.82
N PHE A 268 -3.27 14.77 0.34
CA PHE A 268 -3.99 14.60 -0.90
C PHE A 268 -3.05 14.68 -2.12
N ALA A 269 -2.18 15.68 -2.16
CA ALA A 269 -1.16 15.83 -3.20
C ALA A 269 -0.19 14.63 -3.22
N LEU A 270 0.23 14.12 -2.06
CA LEU A 270 1.03 12.89 -1.96
C LEU A 270 0.29 11.68 -2.53
N SER A 271 -1.00 11.55 -2.27
CA SER A 271 -1.79 10.43 -2.79
C SER A 271 -2.04 10.53 -4.29
N GLN A 272 -2.28 11.74 -4.81
CA GLN A 272 -2.36 12.01 -6.25
C GLN A 272 -1.04 11.69 -6.94
N TYR A 273 0.08 12.11 -6.36
CA TYR A 273 1.41 11.78 -6.87
C TYR A 273 1.57 10.28 -7.08
N VAL A 274 1.25 9.49 -6.05
CA VAL A 274 1.37 8.04 -6.11
C VAL A 274 0.43 7.47 -7.17
N LEU A 275 -0.80 7.98 -7.30
CA LEU A 275 -1.74 7.58 -8.35
C LEU A 275 -1.17 7.86 -9.75
N HIS A 276 -0.73 9.09 -10.02
CA HIS A 276 -0.18 9.49 -11.30
C HIS A 276 1.02 8.62 -11.70
N ARG A 277 1.93 8.36 -10.76
CA ARG A 277 3.06 7.45 -10.95
C ARG A 277 2.63 6.02 -11.33
N ILE A 278 1.69 5.41 -10.60
CA ILE A 278 1.27 4.04 -10.91
C ILE A 278 0.48 3.95 -12.23
N THR A 279 -0.13 5.04 -12.67
CA THR A 279 -0.79 5.15 -13.99
C THR A 279 0.16 5.56 -15.12
N GLY A 280 1.43 5.85 -14.83
CA GLY A 280 2.45 6.22 -15.82
C GLY A 280 2.43 7.70 -16.22
N ASN A 281 1.65 8.57 -15.56
CA ASN A 281 1.60 10.00 -15.85
C ASN A 281 2.62 10.77 -14.99
N MET A 282 3.89 10.73 -15.38
CA MET A 282 4.99 11.26 -14.56
C MET A 282 5.01 12.80 -14.48
N ASP A 283 4.51 13.50 -15.50
CA ASP A 283 4.44 14.97 -15.51
C ASP A 283 3.44 15.48 -14.46
N GLN A 284 2.25 14.85 -14.39
CA GLN A 284 1.26 15.16 -13.36
C GLN A 284 1.71 14.72 -11.97
N ALA A 285 2.52 13.66 -11.87
CA ALA A 285 3.13 13.30 -10.60
C ALA A 285 4.06 14.43 -10.15
N ALA A 286 5.03 14.86 -10.96
CA ALA A 286 5.98 15.89 -10.58
C ALA A 286 5.30 17.19 -10.08
N SER A 287 4.30 17.69 -10.81
CA SER A 287 3.57 18.92 -10.44
C SER A 287 2.76 18.81 -9.14
N SER A 288 2.32 17.60 -8.79
CA SER A 288 1.59 17.35 -7.53
C SER A 288 2.46 17.64 -6.30
N LEU A 289 3.75 17.29 -6.32
CA LEU A 289 4.65 17.55 -5.18
C LEU A 289 5.10 19.00 -5.07
N ASP A 290 5.16 19.73 -6.19
CA ASP A 290 5.54 21.15 -6.18
C ASP A 290 4.59 21.96 -5.32
N SER A 291 3.28 21.63 -5.34
CA SER A 291 2.28 22.29 -4.50
C SER A 291 2.59 22.21 -3.00
N ILE A 292 3.20 21.13 -2.53
CA ILE A 292 3.55 20.92 -1.11
C ILE A 292 4.71 21.85 -0.71
N ARG A 293 5.65 22.13 -1.62
CA ARG A 293 6.83 22.96 -1.35
C ARG A 293 6.48 24.43 -1.07
N TYR A 294 5.33 24.90 -1.54
CA TYR A 294 4.88 26.28 -1.38
C TYR A 294 3.95 26.49 -0.17
N ILE A 295 3.64 25.44 0.60
CA ILE A 295 2.81 25.55 1.81
C ILE A 295 3.65 26.15 2.94
N THR A 296 3.26 27.32 3.42
CA THR A 296 3.99 28.11 4.44
C THR A 296 3.49 27.89 5.88
N SER A 297 2.35 27.23 6.06
CA SER A 297 1.80 26.88 7.37
C SER A 297 2.42 25.58 7.89
N MET A 298 3.26 25.70 8.92
CA MET A 298 4.02 24.60 9.49
C MET A 298 3.37 24.08 10.77
N ASP A 299 2.21 23.42 10.66
CA ASP A 299 1.81 22.53 11.76
C ASP A 299 2.77 21.33 11.83
N ARG A 300 2.85 20.64 12.97
CA ARG A 300 3.83 19.55 13.15
C ARG A 300 3.59 18.38 12.20
N ARG A 301 2.33 18.16 11.80
CA ARG A 301 1.96 17.14 10.81
C ARG A 301 2.52 17.47 9.43
N MET A 302 2.57 18.75 9.06
CA MET A 302 3.14 19.21 7.79
C MET A 302 4.60 18.79 7.65
N HIS A 303 5.39 18.87 8.72
CA HIS A 303 6.79 18.46 8.66
C HIS A 303 6.95 16.95 8.35
N SER A 304 6.05 16.11 8.89
CA SER A 304 5.98 14.70 8.53
C SER A 304 5.50 14.48 7.08
N ALA A 305 4.55 15.28 6.59
CA ALA A 305 4.12 15.25 5.20
C ALA A 305 5.27 15.60 4.22
N ILE A 306 6.11 16.58 4.57
CA ILE A 306 7.34 16.90 3.81
C ILE A 306 8.30 15.70 3.81
N GLY A 307 8.47 15.03 4.93
CA GLY A 307 9.27 13.80 5.01
C GLY A 307 8.72 12.67 4.13
N HIS A 308 7.39 12.50 4.08
CA HIS A 308 6.75 11.58 3.15
C HIS A 308 6.93 12.00 1.68
N SER A 309 6.93 13.29 1.37
CA SER A 309 7.25 13.82 0.03
C SER A 309 8.67 13.45 -0.39
N ALA A 310 9.66 13.60 0.51
CA ALA A 310 11.04 13.18 0.28
C ALA A 310 11.15 11.67 0.01
N ILE A 311 10.42 10.84 0.77
CA ILE A 311 10.31 9.40 0.51
C ILE A 311 9.74 9.12 -0.88
N GLN A 312 8.66 9.79 -1.29
CA GLN A 312 8.04 9.55 -2.60
C GLN A 312 8.95 9.96 -3.75
N SER A 313 9.63 11.11 -3.62
CA SER A 313 10.61 11.58 -4.61
C SER A 313 11.81 10.64 -4.71
N SER A 314 12.32 10.16 -3.58
CA SER A 314 13.40 9.17 -3.55
C SER A 314 13.02 7.87 -4.27
N LEU A 315 11.78 7.37 -4.08
CA LEU A 315 11.29 6.19 -4.79
C LEU A 315 11.22 6.38 -6.31
N ASN A 316 10.95 7.60 -6.80
CA ASN A 316 10.99 7.90 -8.23
C ASN A 316 12.42 7.92 -8.76
N CYS A 317 13.34 8.54 -8.04
CA CYS A 317 14.76 8.51 -8.38
C CYS A 317 15.27 7.06 -8.47
N ILE A 318 14.86 6.17 -7.55
CA ILE A 318 15.16 4.74 -7.63
C ILE A 318 14.64 4.12 -8.93
N GLN A 319 13.40 4.43 -9.36
CA GLN A 319 12.80 3.88 -10.59
C GLN A 319 13.59 4.20 -11.86
N ILE A 320 14.29 5.33 -11.90
CA ILE A 320 15.15 5.76 -13.03
C ILE A 320 16.65 5.53 -12.76
N GLU A 321 16.96 4.76 -11.72
CA GLU A 321 18.30 4.40 -11.25
C GLU A 321 19.19 5.57 -10.80
N ASP A 322 18.59 6.70 -10.44
CA ASP A 322 19.29 7.81 -9.80
C ASP A 322 19.40 7.58 -8.29
N LEU A 323 20.23 6.60 -7.91
CA LEU A 323 20.45 6.23 -6.51
C LEU A 323 21.15 7.32 -5.69
N TYR A 324 21.90 8.22 -6.35
CA TYR A 324 22.58 9.32 -5.69
C TYR A 324 21.57 10.37 -5.22
N THR A 325 20.73 10.87 -6.13
CA THR A 325 19.68 11.84 -5.78
C THR A 325 18.67 11.22 -4.84
N ALA A 326 18.30 9.94 -5.05
CA ALA A 326 17.41 9.22 -4.14
C ALA A 326 17.93 9.22 -2.69
N LYS A 327 19.23 9.00 -2.49
CA LYS A 327 19.88 9.02 -1.18
C LYS A 327 19.91 10.45 -0.61
N ALA A 328 20.35 11.43 -1.41
CA ALA A 328 20.47 12.82 -0.98
C ALA A 328 19.13 13.40 -0.50
N LEU A 329 18.04 13.16 -1.23
CA LEU A 329 16.68 13.58 -0.86
C LEU A 329 16.26 13.04 0.51
N LEU A 330 16.62 11.79 0.82
CA LEU A 330 16.30 11.19 2.12
C LEU A 330 17.18 11.76 3.24
N GLU A 331 18.45 12.03 2.97
CA GLU A 331 19.40 12.56 3.96
C GLU A 331 19.13 14.02 4.31
N ASP A 332 18.62 14.80 3.35
CA ASP A 332 18.26 16.21 3.51
C ASP A 332 17.14 16.43 4.54
N TRP A 333 16.09 15.59 4.50
CA TRP A 333 15.05 15.64 5.51
C TRP A 333 15.55 15.10 6.86
N LYS A 334 15.38 15.87 7.93
CA LYS A 334 15.70 15.50 9.31
C LYS A 334 14.48 15.79 10.19
N PRO A 335 14.25 15.02 11.26
CA PRO A 335 13.16 15.30 12.18
C PRO A 335 13.29 16.70 12.80
N SER A 336 12.16 17.28 13.20
CA SER A 336 12.12 18.66 13.71
C SER A 336 12.92 18.84 15.00
N ASP A 337 12.86 17.84 15.88
CA ASP A 337 13.42 17.86 17.23
C ASP A 337 14.35 16.68 17.49
N GLU A 338 15.14 16.77 18.56
CA GLU A 338 15.99 15.67 19.05
C GLU A 338 15.16 14.45 19.49
N HIS A 339 13.91 14.68 19.91
CA HIS A 339 12.93 13.65 20.23
C HIS A 339 11.75 13.73 19.26
N PRO A 340 11.83 13.05 18.08
CA PRO A 340 10.80 13.15 17.06
C PRO A 340 9.47 12.57 17.54
N PHE A 341 8.37 13.22 17.15
CA PHE A 341 7.00 12.77 17.46
C PHE A 341 6.67 11.45 16.77
N LEU A 342 5.66 10.74 17.24
CA LEU A 342 5.32 9.40 16.73
C LEU A 342 5.09 9.37 15.22
N LEU A 343 4.44 10.40 14.65
CA LEU A 343 4.25 10.50 13.20
C LEU A 343 5.60 10.62 12.44
N GLU A 344 6.54 11.43 12.93
CA GLU A 344 7.88 11.54 12.34
C GLU A 344 8.69 10.24 12.48
N GLN A 345 8.45 9.45 13.54
CA GLN A 345 9.06 8.13 13.68
C GLN A 345 8.62 7.19 12.54
N THR A 346 7.38 7.30 12.04
CA THR A 346 6.95 6.51 10.87
C THR A 346 7.72 6.88 9.60
N VAL A 347 8.02 8.17 9.43
CA VAL A 347 8.85 8.69 8.33
C VAL A 347 10.28 8.18 8.47
N MET A 348 10.87 8.29 9.67
CA MET A 348 12.23 7.82 9.96
C MET A 348 12.40 6.32 9.71
N PHE A 349 11.44 5.51 10.16
CA PHE A 349 11.41 4.06 9.89
C PHE A 349 11.47 3.77 8.39
N ARG A 350 10.59 4.40 7.60
CA ARG A 350 10.56 4.25 6.14
C ARG A 350 11.83 4.78 5.46
N LYS A 351 12.36 5.91 5.92
CA LYS A 351 13.64 6.48 5.46
C LYS A 351 14.77 5.48 5.64
N HIS A 352 14.89 4.87 6.81
CA HIS A 352 15.92 3.86 7.08
C HIS A 352 15.79 2.61 6.21
N MET A 353 14.56 2.11 5.99
CA MET A 353 14.33 1.00 5.06
C MET A 353 14.82 1.33 3.63
N ILE A 354 14.45 2.51 3.12
CA ILE A 354 14.77 2.89 1.73
C ILE A 354 16.26 3.19 1.59
N LEU A 355 16.90 3.84 2.57
CA LEU A 355 18.36 4.04 2.58
C LEU A 355 19.11 2.70 2.57
N GLY A 356 18.68 1.74 3.40
CA GLY A 356 19.22 0.39 3.38
C GLY A 356 19.12 -0.25 1.99
N ARG A 357 17.93 -0.20 1.38
CA ARG A 357 17.70 -0.72 0.03
C ARG A 357 18.58 -0.04 -1.04
N ILE A 358 18.70 1.30 -1.01
CA ILE A 358 19.57 2.04 -1.94
C ILE A 358 21.02 1.57 -1.79
N LEU A 359 21.51 1.46 -0.56
CA LEU A 359 22.88 1.03 -0.28
C LEU A 359 23.11 -0.42 -0.70
N ARG A 360 22.12 -1.31 -0.52
CA ARG A 360 22.18 -2.67 -1.08
C ARG A 360 22.31 -2.60 -2.60
N PHE A 361 21.45 -1.86 -3.29
CA PHE A 361 21.48 -1.76 -4.76
C PHE A 361 22.84 -1.28 -5.28
N LYS A 362 23.54 -0.42 -4.53
CA LYS A 362 24.90 0.06 -4.81
C LYS A 362 26.01 -0.94 -4.47
N GLY A 363 25.74 -1.97 -3.68
CA GLY A 363 26.74 -2.96 -3.22
C GLY A 363 27.39 -2.63 -1.88
N THR A 364 26.97 -1.57 -1.20
CA THR A 364 27.44 -1.17 0.15
C THR A 364 26.66 -1.93 1.23
N PHE A 365 26.85 -3.25 1.30
CA PHE A 365 25.99 -4.15 2.09
C PHE A 365 26.09 -3.96 3.61
N ARG A 366 27.29 -3.70 4.15
CA ARG A 366 27.45 -3.48 5.60
C ARG A 366 26.74 -2.20 6.06
N GLU A 367 26.86 -1.10 5.30
CA GLU A 367 26.10 0.12 5.56
C GLU A 367 24.58 -0.09 5.38
N SER A 368 24.17 -0.86 4.38
CA SER A 368 22.77 -1.26 4.20
C SER A 368 22.23 -1.89 5.48
N LEU A 369 22.92 -2.90 6.02
CA LEU A 369 22.51 -3.58 7.27
C LEU A 369 22.43 -2.61 8.44
N MET A 370 23.32 -1.61 8.55
CA MET A 370 23.23 -0.62 9.63
C MET A 370 21.91 0.15 9.59
N TYR A 371 21.48 0.59 8.40
CA TYR A 371 20.20 1.29 8.26
C TYR A 371 18.99 0.37 8.47
N LEU A 372 19.04 -0.85 7.93
CA LEU A 372 17.97 -1.83 8.14
C LEU A 372 17.86 -2.26 9.61
N ALA A 373 18.97 -2.34 10.33
CA ALA A 373 18.99 -2.62 11.77
C ALA A 373 18.36 -1.47 12.57
N LYS A 374 18.61 -0.21 12.21
CA LYS A 374 17.92 0.95 12.81
C LYS A 374 16.40 0.85 12.61
N ALA A 375 15.93 0.53 11.41
CA ALA A 375 14.50 0.31 11.16
C ALA A 375 13.93 -0.82 12.04
N GLN A 376 14.64 -1.93 12.19
CA GLN A 376 14.24 -3.04 13.06
C GLN A 376 14.21 -2.66 14.55
N GLU A 377 15.16 -1.84 15.00
CA GLU A 377 15.19 -1.31 16.37
C GLU A 377 13.97 -0.44 16.65
N MET A 378 13.54 0.36 15.68
CA MET A 378 12.31 1.17 15.81
C MET A 378 11.05 0.32 16.00
N VAL A 379 10.95 -0.82 15.29
CA VAL A 379 9.84 -1.77 15.47
C VAL A 379 9.78 -2.28 16.91
N LYS A 380 10.93 -2.49 17.55
CA LYS A 380 11.02 -2.94 18.96
C LYS A 380 10.78 -1.81 19.94
N ARG A 381 11.27 -0.60 19.64
CA ARG A 381 11.22 0.56 20.56
C ARG A 381 9.83 1.20 20.63
N TYR A 382 9.10 1.24 19.52
CA TYR A 382 7.83 1.97 19.42
C TYR A 382 6.64 1.02 19.38
N GLU A 383 6.33 0.38 20.51
CA GLU A 383 5.21 -0.58 20.66
C GLU A 383 3.84 0.03 20.37
N LYS A 384 3.70 1.36 20.46
CA LYS A 384 2.48 2.08 20.11
C LYS A 384 2.20 2.13 18.59
N LEU A 385 3.20 1.82 17.76
CA LEU A 385 3.11 1.86 16.30
C LEU A 385 3.05 0.44 15.72
N SER A 386 2.23 0.24 14.69
CA SER A 386 2.12 -1.02 13.94
C SER A 386 2.84 -0.96 12.60
N PHE A 387 4.02 -1.59 12.51
CA PHE A 387 4.81 -1.62 11.28
C PHE A 387 4.53 -2.85 10.39
N ASP A 388 3.49 -3.62 10.68
CA ASP A 388 3.26 -4.94 10.06
C ASP A 388 3.16 -4.91 8.53
N GLU A 389 2.68 -3.81 7.94
CA GLU A 389 2.58 -3.70 6.47
C GLU A 389 3.93 -3.61 5.77
N ASP A 390 4.92 -2.98 6.39
CA ASP A 390 6.23 -2.75 5.82
C ASP A 390 7.29 -3.73 6.38
N LEU A 391 7.01 -4.38 7.51
CA LEU A 391 7.95 -5.28 8.18
C LEU A 391 8.35 -6.47 7.30
N GLY A 392 7.42 -7.03 6.52
CA GLY A 392 7.75 -8.10 5.57
C GLY A 392 8.80 -7.68 4.53
N ASP A 393 8.68 -6.45 4.01
CA ASP A 393 9.66 -5.90 3.07
C ASP A 393 11.01 -5.59 3.75
N LEU A 394 10.98 -5.09 5.00
CA LEU A 394 12.20 -4.87 5.79
C LEU A 394 12.98 -6.17 5.99
N ILE A 395 12.31 -7.24 6.42
CA ILE A 395 12.94 -8.55 6.64
C ILE A 395 13.48 -9.13 5.32
N CYS A 396 12.76 -8.96 4.20
CA CYS A 396 13.25 -9.38 2.89
C CYS A 396 14.52 -8.62 2.48
N ASP A 397 14.56 -7.29 2.66
CA ASP A 397 15.76 -6.50 2.36
C ASP A 397 16.95 -6.85 3.26
N GLN A 398 16.71 -7.16 4.54
CA GLN A 398 17.75 -7.66 5.45
C GLN A 398 18.28 -9.01 5.01
N ALA A 399 17.40 -9.96 4.71
CA ALA A 399 17.77 -11.30 4.27
C ALA A 399 18.51 -11.27 2.92
N ASP A 400 18.05 -10.45 1.97
CA ASP A 400 18.76 -10.24 0.70
C ASP A 400 20.16 -9.64 0.95
N THR A 401 20.29 -8.66 1.85
CA THR A 401 21.60 -8.07 2.19
C THR A 401 22.53 -9.07 2.88
N LEU A 402 22.02 -9.88 3.82
CA LEU A 402 22.80 -10.92 4.52
C LEU A 402 23.30 -11.99 3.55
N ARG A 403 22.45 -12.42 2.61
CA ARG A 403 22.87 -13.35 1.57
C ARG A 403 23.96 -12.77 0.67
N GLU A 404 23.91 -11.46 0.37
CA GLU A 404 24.99 -10.81 -0.39
C GLU A 404 26.32 -10.72 0.38
N LEU A 405 26.29 -10.94 1.70
CA LEU A 405 27.44 -11.01 2.59
C LEU A 405 27.89 -12.45 2.87
N ASP A 406 27.39 -13.43 2.11
CA ASP A 406 27.63 -14.86 2.35
C ASP A 406 27.16 -15.35 3.73
N GLU A 407 26.10 -14.74 4.28
CA GLU A 407 25.49 -15.10 5.57
C GLU A 407 24.03 -15.63 5.38
N PRO A 408 23.81 -16.76 4.68
CA PRO A 408 22.47 -17.25 4.35
C PRO A 408 21.72 -17.91 5.53
N GLU A 409 22.40 -18.42 6.56
CA GLU A 409 21.76 -19.01 7.74
C GLU A 409 21.09 -17.95 8.65
N PRO A 410 21.75 -16.82 8.98
CA PRO A 410 21.07 -15.68 9.62
C PRO A 410 19.86 -15.18 8.81
N ALA A 411 20.00 -15.12 7.48
CA ALA A 411 18.91 -14.71 6.59
C ALA A 411 17.69 -15.66 6.69
N GLU A 412 17.91 -16.98 6.67
CA GLU A 412 16.86 -17.98 6.87
C GLU A 412 16.15 -17.80 8.21
N ARG A 413 16.91 -17.60 9.30
CA ARG A 413 16.35 -17.47 10.64
C ARG A 413 15.36 -16.31 10.72
N LEU A 414 15.77 -15.13 10.25
CA LEU A 414 14.93 -13.93 10.24
C LEU A 414 13.63 -14.14 9.45
N LEU A 415 13.72 -14.78 8.28
CA LEU A 415 12.56 -15.04 7.43
C LEU A 415 11.58 -16.03 8.08
N ARG A 416 12.07 -17.10 8.69
CA ARG A 416 11.21 -18.07 9.40
C ARG A 416 10.56 -17.46 10.62
N GLU A 417 11.29 -16.66 11.39
CA GLU A 417 10.74 -15.95 12.55
C GLU A 417 9.58 -15.03 12.16
N GLU A 418 9.71 -14.25 11.09
CA GLU A 418 8.64 -13.37 10.60
C GLU A 418 7.46 -14.14 9.99
N ILE A 419 7.71 -15.21 9.23
CA ILE A 419 6.62 -16.07 8.71
C ILE A 419 5.83 -16.69 9.86
N ASN A 420 6.52 -17.28 10.84
CA ASN A 420 5.88 -17.90 12.00
C ASN A 420 5.13 -16.87 12.87
N ARG A 421 5.67 -15.66 13.01
CA ARG A 421 5.00 -14.56 13.71
C ARG A 421 3.68 -14.21 13.03
N ARG A 422 3.69 -14.02 11.71
CA ARG A 422 2.47 -13.72 10.94
C ARG A 422 1.42 -14.82 11.03
N ASP A 423 1.85 -16.08 10.93
CA ASP A 423 0.94 -17.22 11.01
C ASP A 423 0.34 -17.34 12.42
N ARG A 424 1.14 -17.15 13.48
CA ARG A 424 0.67 -17.19 14.88
C ARG A 424 -0.25 -16.02 15.23
N ASP A 425 0.11 -14.82 14.79
CA ASP A 425 -0.59 -13.59 15.14
C ASP A 425 -1.73 -13.27 14.13
N CYS A 426 -2.04 -14.22 13.23
CA CYS A 426 -3.07 -14.13 12.19
C CYS A 426 -2.98 -12.85 11.34
N ILE A 427 -1.76 -12.38 11.06
CA ILE A 427 -1.54 -11.12 10.35
C ILE A 427 -1.85 -11.31 8.86
N PRO A 428 -2.85 -10.60 8.31
CA PRO A 428 -3.27 -10.74 6.93
C PRO A 428 -2.26 -10.10 5.99
N GLY A 429 -2.28 -10.60 4.77
CA GLY A 429 -1.30 -10.28 3.74
C GLY A 429 -0.68 -11.56 3.19
N ASN A 430 -0.29 -11.53 1.92
CA ASN A 430 0.40 -12.69 1.38
C ASN A 430 1.83 -12.76 1.92
N THR A 431 2.29 -13.97 2.26
CA THR A 431 3.66 -14.22 2.68
C THR A 431 4.54 -14.65 1.50
N TYR A 432 4.09 -14.40 0.26
CA TYR A 432 4.75 -14.90 -0.96
C TYR A 432 6.18 -14.39 -1.08
N ARG A 433 6.40 -13.08 -0.87
CA ARG A 433 7.73 -12.50 -0.93
C ARG A 433 8.67 -13.05 0.15
N LEU A 434 8.19 -13.17 1.39
CA LEU A 434 8.95 -13.77 2.50
C LEU A 434 9.34 -15.22 2.17
N LYS A 435 8.38 -16.01 1.67
CA LYS A 435 8.59 -17.42 1.27
C LYS A 435 9.58 -17.55 0.11
N LEU A 436 9.49 -16.71 -0.91
CA LEU A 436 10.44 -16.73 -2.03
C LEU A 436 11.84 -16.31 -1.60
N THR A 437 11.95 -15.29 -0.74
CA THR A 437 13.25 -14.88 -0.16
C THR A 437 13.84 -16.00 0.70
N LEU A 438 13.00 -16.77 1.41
CA LEU A 438 13.42 -17.96 2.17
C LEU A 438 13.92 -19.06 1.25
N ALA A 439 13.20 -19.35 0.16
CA ALA A 439 13.65 -20.32 -0.84
C ALA A 439 15.01 -19.92 -1.44
N GLU A 440 15.25 -18.63 -1.65
CA GLU A 440 16.52 -18.10 -2.14
C GLU A 440 17.68 -18.24 -1.13
N ALA A 441 17.41 -18.04 0.17
CA ALA A 441 18.37 -18.30 1.24
C ALA A 441 18.70 -19.81 1.36
N LEU A 442 17.68 -20.66 1.30
CA LEU A 442 17.84 -22.12 1.29
C LEU A 442 18.61 -22.62 0.06
N PHE A 443 18.37 -22.02 -1.10
CA PHE A 443 19.15 -22.29 -2.31
C PHE A 443 20.63 -21.98 -2.09
N ALA A 444 20.96 -20.84 -1.46
CA ALA A 444 22.35 -20.47 -1.15
C ALA A 444 23.03 -21.49 -0.21
N GLN A 445 22.27 -22.10 0.70
CA GLN A 445 22.73 -23.21 1.55
C GLN A 445 22.74 -24.58 0.86
N LYS A 446 22.50 -24.65 -0.46
CA LYS A 446 22.40 -25.88 -1.26
C LYS A 446 21.26 -26.83 -0.86
N ARG A 447 20.26 -26.34 -0.12
CA ARG A 447 19.05 -27.09 0.29
C ARG A 447 17.98 -27.04 -0.80
N PHE A 448 18.31 -27.55 -1.99
CA PHE A 448 17.52 -27.35 -3.21
C PHE A 448 16.10 -27.92 -3.14
N ASP A 449 15.91 -29.09 -2.52
CA ASP A 449 14.59 -29.74 -2.45
C ASP A 449 13.59 -28.97 -1.59
N GLU A 450 14.07 -28.32 -0.54
CA GLU A 450 13.21 -27.48 0.30
C GLU A 450 12.89 -26.16 -0.38
N ALA A 451 13.88 -25.52 -0.99
CA ALA A 451 13.68 -24.31 -1.78
C ALA A 451 12.66 -24.53 -2.90
N GLU A 452 12.73 -25.68 -3.58
CA GLU A 452 11.80 -26.06 -4.64
C GLU A 452 10.37 -26.25 -4.12
N ARG A 453 10.19 -26.98 -3.00
CA ARG A 453 8.87 -27.17 -2.40
C ARG A 453 8.20 -25.84 -2.06
N ILE A 454 8.96 -24.89 -1.51
CA ILE A 454 8.45 -23.55 -1.19
C ILE A 454 8.04 -22.83 -2.49
N CYS A 455 8.90 -22.82 -3.51
CA CYS A 455 8.60 -22.19 -4.80
C CYS A 455 7.33 -22.76 -5.46
N LEU A 456 7.17 -24.09 -5.47
CA LEU A 456 5.97 -24.74 -6.01
C LEU A 456 4.71 -24.39 -5.20
N SER A 457 4.82 -24.30 -3.87
CA SER A 457 3.70 -23.89 -3.01
C SER A 457 3.26 -22.44 -3.27
N VAL A 458 4.19 -21.55 -3.60
CA VAL A 458 3.87 -20.16 -3.95
C VAL A 458 3.30 -20.07 -5.36
N LYS A 459 3.86 -20.82 -6.31
CA LYS A 459 3.41 -20.85 -7.72
C LYS A 459 1.94 -21.27 -7.88
N SER A 460 1.44 -22.15 -7.00
CA SER A 460 0.04 -22.60 -7.04
C SER A 460 -0.97 -21.55 -6.56
N GLN A 461 -0.50 -20.43 -5.99
CA GLN A 461 -1.35 -19.40 -5.42
C GLN A 461 -1.65 -18.29 -6.44
N PRO A 462 -2.88 -17.77 -6.49
CA PRO A 462 -3.21 -16.64 -7.35
C PRO A 462 -2.62 -15.32 -6.80
N GLY A 463 -2.39 -14.35 -7.69
CA GLY A 463 -2.12 -12.95 -7.29
C GLY A 463 -0.66 -12.60 -6.97
N LEU A 464 0.32 -13.32 -7.52
CA LEU A 464 1.74 -12.93 -7.42
C LEU A 464 1.99 -11.58 -8.11
N LEU A 465 2.74 -10.69 -7.45
CA LEU A 465 3.18 -9.43 -8.04
C LEU A 465 4.30 -9.68 -9.06
N LYS A 466 4.56 -8.67 -9.92
CA LYS A 466 5.60 -8.76 -10.97
C LYS A 466 6.97 -9.16 -10.42
N LEU A 467 7.38 -8.57 -9.29
CA LEU A 467 8.70 -8.85 -8.68
C LEU A 467 8.76 -10.27 -8.12
N ASP A 468 7.69 -10.72 -7.47
CA ASP A 468 7.63 -12.05 -6.86
C ASP A 468 7.62 -13.13 -7.95
N ASN A 469 6.93 -12.87 -9.08
CA ASN A 469 7.01 -13.73 -10.28
C ASN A 469 8.44 -13.81 -10.83
N LEU A 470 9.12 -12.68 -11.01
CA LEU A 470 10.52 -12.67 -11.48
C LEU A 470 11.43 -13.51 -10.56
N ARG A 471 11.34 -13.27 -9.24
CA ARG A 471 12.12 -14.02 -8.23
C ARG A 471 11.83 -15.52 -8.25
N LEU A 472 10.56 -15.91 -8.37
CA LEU A 472 10.15 -17.30 -8.52
C LEU A 472 10.79 -17.96 -9.76
N GLN A 473 10.70 -17.30 -10.92
CA GLN A 473 11.27 -17.82 -12.17
C GLN A 473 12.79 -17.99 -12.06
N ILE A 474 13.50 -16.96 -11.59
CA ILE A 474 14.96 -17.02 -11.38
C ILE A 474 15.32 -18.16 -10.42
N THR A 475 14.64 -18.26 -9.29
CA THR A 475 14.98 -19.27 -8.26
C THR A 475 14.74 -20.69 -8.76
N MET A 476 13.60 -20.94 -9.42
CA MET A 476 13.32 -22.23 -10.05
C MET A 476 14.33 -22.57 -11.14
N ALA A 477 14.74 -21.60 -11.96
CA ALA A 477 15.74 -21.82 -13.00
C ALA A 477 17.08 -22.26 -12.42
N LYS A 478 17.58 -21.56 -11.39
CA LYS A 478 18.81 -21.94 -10.68
C LYS A 478 18.73 -23.32 -10.04
N ILE A 479 17.59 -23.66 -9.42
CA ILE A 479 17.37 -24.99 -8.82
C ILE A 479 17.45 -26.08 -9.88
N ARG A 480 16.74 -25.92 -11.01
CA ARG A 480 16.74 -26.92 -12.09
C ARG A 480 18.11 -27.08 -12.72
N ASP A 481 18.81 -25.98 -12.95
CA ASP A 481 20.17 -26.03 -13.49
C ASP A 481 21.14 -26.72 -12.51
N SER A 482 21.03 -26.44 -11.21
CA SER A 482 21.82 -27.12 -10.16
C SER A 482 21.53 -28.62 -10.04
N LYS A 483 20.36 -29.07 -10.52
CA LYS A 483 19.95 -30.48 -10.62
C LYS A 483 20.26 -31.11 -11.99
N CYS A 484 21.00 -30.41 -12.86
CA CYS A 484 21.31 -30.82 -14.23
C CYS A 484 20.06 -30.99 -15.14
N ASP A 485 18.92 -30.39 -14.77
CA ASP A 485 17.70 -30.33 -15.59
C ASP A 485 17.76 -29.09 -16.50
N LYS A 486 18.56 -29.18 -17.58
CA LYS A 486 18.83 -28.07 -18.50
C LYS A 486 17.58 -27.54 -19.21
N GLU A 487 16.69 -28.43 -19.62
CA GLU A 487 15.42 -28.07 -20.25
C GLU A 487 14.47 -27.39 -19.24
N GLY A 488 14.40 -27.89 -18.01
CA GLY A 488 13.69 -27.21 -16.92
C GLY A 488 14.25 -25.82 -16.64
N ALA A 489 15.56 -25.69 -16.54
CA ALA A 489 16.25 -24.43 -16.31
C ALA A 489 15.94 -23.41 -17.42
N LEU A 490 16.08 -23.81 -18.69
CA LEU A 490 15.82 -22.97 -19.85
C LEU A 490 14.40 -22.40 -19.83
N ARG A 491 13.39 -23.25 -19.57
CA ARG A 491 11.98 -22.80 -19.49
C ARG A 491 11.77 -21.72 -18.43
N TYR A 492 12.38 -21.87 -17.25
CA TYR A 492 12.27 -20.87 -16.18
C TYR A 492 13.11 -19.61 -16.46
N TRP A 493 14.27 -19.72 -17.13
CA TRP A 493 15.03 -18.55 -17.55
C TRP A 493 14.33 -17.72 -18.63
N ILE A 494 13.68 -18.36 -19.60
CA ILE A 494 12.81 -17.68 -20.57
C ILE A 494 11.65 -16.98 -19.85
N GLY A 495 11.05 -17.64 -18.86
CA GLY A 495 10.06 -17.03 -17.97
C GLY A 495 10.59 -15.79 -17.25
N ALA A 496 11.80 -15.87 -16.68
CA ALA A 496 12.47 -14.73 -16.03
C ALA A 496 12.73 -13.58 -17.02
N MET A 497 13.13 -13.89 -18.27
CA MET A 497 13.34 -12.88 -19.31
C MET A 497 12.05 -12.13 -19.67
N LYS A 498 10.92 -12.84 -19.73
CA LYS A 498 9.60 -12.22 -19.93
C LYS A 498 9.22 -11.31 -18.76
N GLU A 499 9.52 -11.72 -17.53
CA GLU A 499 9.19 -10.93 -16.34
C GLU A 499 10.10 -9.70 -16.17
N VAL A 500 11.41 -9.83 -16.43
CA VAL A 500 12.36 -8.71 -16.29
C VAL A 500 12.05 -7.58 -17.27
N GLY A 501 11.58 -7.90 -18.48
CA GLY A 501 11.14 -6.91 -19.48
C GLY A 501 9.96 -6.03 -19.04
N LYS A 502 9.31 -6.33 -17.91
CA LYS A 502 8.24 -5.49 -17.33
C LYS A 502 8.77 -4.39 -16.40
N PHE A 503 10.07 -4.37 -16.15
CA PHE A 503 10.73 -3.41 -15.26
C PHE A 503 11.50 -2.37 -16.07
N HIS A 504 11.41 -1.12 -15.65
CA HIS A 504 12.18 0.00 -16.21
C HIS A 504 13.51 0.21 -15.45
N LEU A 505 13.69 -0.55 -14.36
CA LEU A 505 14.78 -0.53 -13.37
C LEU A 505 16.05 -1.28 -13.79
N THR A 506 16.34 -1.38 -15.09
CA THR A 506 17.48 -2.21 -15.51
C THR A 506 18.51 -1.43 -16.32
N ASN A 507 19.67 -1.18 -15.71
CA ASN A 507 20.98 -0.95 -16.34
C ASN A 507 21.46 -2.18 -17.14
N GLY A 508 20.53 -3.08 -17.49
CA GLY A 508 20.79 -4.34 -18.13
C GLY A 508 21.44 -5.41 -17.26
N TYR A 509 21.98 -5.14 -16.06
CA TYR A 509 22.81 -6.12 -15.33
C TYR A 509 22.10 -7.46 -15.07
N THR A 510 20.92 -7.40 -14.47
CA THR A 510 20.07 -8.59 -14.25
C THR A 510 19.70 -9.28 -15.56
N THR A 511 19.32 -8.49 -16.57
CA THR A 511 18.97 -8.99 -17.90
C THR A 511 20.14 -9.72 -18.55
N ARG A 512 21.36 -9.19 -18.43
CA ARG A 512 22.60 -9.81 -18.93
C ARG A 512 22.86 -11.16 -18.25
N ILE A 513 22.69 -11.26 -16.93
CA ILE A 513 22.84 -12.53 -16.20
C ILE A 513 21.79 -13.56 -16.68
N ILE A 514 20.54 -13.14 -16.89
CA ILE A 514 19.48 -14.01 -17.42
C ILE A 514 19.86 -14.51 -18.83
N ILE A 515 20.27 -13.62 -19.73
CA ILE A 515 20.70 -13.96 -21.10
C ILE A 515 21.88 -14.95 -21.08
N LEU A 516 22.90 -14.70 -20.25
CA LEU A 516 24.05 -15.60 -20.12
C LEU A 516 23.65 -16.96 -19.54
N SER A 517 22.67 -17.01 -18.64
CA SER A 517 22.14 -18.25 -18.08
C SER A 517 21.31 -19.04 -19.10
N ILE A 518 20.56 -18.37 -19.98
CA ILE A 518 19.87 -18.99 -21.13
C ILE A 518 20.91 -19.63 -22.05
N ARG A 519 21.97 -18.89 -22.41
CA ARG A 519 23.06 -19.40 -23.24
C ARG A 519 23.73 -20.64 -22.63
N ASP A 520 24.06 -20.60 -21.33
CA ASP A 520 24.64 -21.74 -20.59
C ASP A 520 23.70 -22.95 -20.52
N SER A 521 22.38 -22.73 -20.59
CA SER A 521 21.39 -23.82 -20.64
C SER A 521 21.27 -24.45 -22.02
N LEU A 522 21.67 -23.72 -23.08
CA LEU A 522 21.58 -24.14 -24.49
C LEU A 522 22.88 -24.73 -25.04
N SER A 523 24.01 -24.55 -24.35
CA SER A 523 25.34 -24.98 -24.80
C SER A 523 25.34 -26.43 -25.29
N GLY A 524 25.79 -26.65 -26.54
CA GLY A 524 25.82 -27.98 -27.18
C GLY A 524 24.68 -28.27 -28.16
N THR A 525 23.92 -27.26 -28.60
CA THR A 525 22.87 -27.37 -29.63
C THR A 525 23.14 -26.40 -30.79
N ASP A 526 22.68 -26.73 -32.02
CA ASP A 526 22.80 -25.83 -33.20
C ASP A 526 22.06 -24.49 -32.99
N GLU A 527 21.06 -24.47 -32.11
CA GLU A 527 20.36 -23.24 -31.69
C GLU A 527 21.24 -22.35 -30.80
N ALA A 528 22.22 -22.91 -30.09
CA ALA A 528 23.12 -22.19 -29.21
C ALA A 528 24.07 -21.27 -29.98
N GLU A 529 24.67 -21.73 -31.09
CA GLU A 529 25.61 -20.92 -31.88
C GLU A 529 24.95 -19.68 -32.51
N ARG A 530 23.71 -19.83 -33.00
CA ARG A 530 22.93 -18.71 -33.56
C ARG A 530 22.48 -17.72 -32.50
N MET A 531 22.15 -18.22 -31.30
CA MET A 531 21.72 -17.38 -30.19
C MET A 531 22.90 -16.72 -29.48
N GLU A 532 24.10 -17.29 -29.55
CA GLU A 532 25.31 -16.81 -28.90
C GLU A 532 25.74 -15.41 -29.38
N SER A 533 25.84 -15.21 -30.70
CA SER A 533 26.20 -13.91 -31.28
C SER A 533 25.16 -12.82 -30.97
N THR A 534 23.88 -13.15 -31.10
CA THR A 534 22.76 -12.23 -30.82
C THR A 534 22.69 -11.88 -29.33
N SER A 535 22.88 -12.87 -28.44
CA SER A 535 22.86 -12.69 -26.99
C SER A 535 24.04 -11.86 -26.50
N LEU A 536 25.24 -12.10 -27.03
CA LEU A 536 26.43 -11.31 -26.70
C LEU A 536 26.31 -9.86 -27.20
N GLN A 537 25.76 -9.66 -28.39
CA GLN A 537 25.48 -8.33 -28.91
C GLN A 537 24.48 -7.58 -28.02
N GLN A 538 23.39 -8.23 -27.61
CA GLN A 538 22.42 -7.65 -26.66
C GLN A 538 23.07 -7.33 -25.30
N VAL A 539 23.92 -8.23 -24.80
CA VAL A 539 24.66 -8.04 -23.54
C VAL A 539 25.61 -6.84 -23.62
N ASN A 540 26.23 -6.60 -24.77
CA ASN A 540 27.13 -5.46 -25.00
C ASN A 540 26.35 -4.15 -25.11
N VAL A 541 25.28 -4.11 -25.92
CA VAL A 541 24.41 -2.92 -26.04
C VAL A 541 23.83 -2.52 -24.69
N LEU A 542 23.43 -3.49 -23.87
CA LEU A 542 22.96 -3.23 -22.51
C LEU A 542 24.07 -2.70 -21.58
N GLY A 543 25.31 -3.16 -21.77
CA GLY A 543 26.47 -2.70 -21.02
C GLY A 543 26.86 -1.26 -21.34
N GLU A 544 26.88 -0.89 -22.62
CA GLU A 544 27.18 0.48 -23.09
C GLU A 544 26.15 1.50 -22.60
N ASN A 545 24.89 1.09 -22.50
CA ASN A 545 23.79 1.94 -22.01
C ASN A 545 23.66 1.95 -20.47
N ALA A 546 24.46 1.17 -19.75
CA ALA A 546 24.40 1.11 -18.29
C ALA A 546 24.99 2.38 -17.66
N LYS A 547 24.16 3.15 -16.94
CA LYS A 547 24.64 4.32 -16.19
C LYS A 547 25.63 3.90 -15.09
N SER A 548 26.74 4.62 -14.96
CA SER A 548 27.68 4.45 -13.85
C SER A 548 26.96 4.69 -12.52
N GLY A 549 26.93 3.68 -11.64
CA GLY A 549 26.25 3.76 -10.34
C GLY A 549 24.77 3.31 -10.34
N GLY A 550 24.29 2.69 -11.42
CA GLY A 550 22.93 2.13 -11.51
C GLY A 550 22.65 0.95 -10.57
N THR A 551 21.44 0.40 -10.63
CA THR A 551 20.97 -0.64 -9.70
C THR A 551 21.55 -2.01 -10.03
N LYS A 552 22.66 -2.40 -9.37
CA LYS A 552 23.34 -3.68 -9.64
C LYS A 552 22.75 -4.85 -8.84
N TYR A 553 22.53 -4.66 -7.54
CA TYR A 553 22.20 -5.73 -6.60
C TYR A 553 20.72 -5.72 -6.17
N TRP A 554 19.80 -5.43 -7.10
CA TRP A 554 18.37 -5.32 -6.76
C TRP A 554 17.66 -6.66 -6.66
N ILE A 555 18.10 -7.67 -7.43
CA ILE A 555 17.76 -9.08 -7.21
C ILE A 555 18.86 -9.73 -6.38
N GLY A 556 18.55 -10.10 -5.14
CA GLY A 556 19.53 -10.70 -4.24
C GLY A 556 20.10 -12.03 -4.77
N GLY A 557 21.37 -12.30 -4.45
CA GLY A 557 22.14 -13.49 -4.75
C GLY A 557 22.24 -13.86 -6.24
N LEU A 558 21.82 -12.97 -7.14
CA LEU A 558 22.01 -13.15 -8.57
C LEU A 558 23.47 -12.91 -8.97
N ASP A 559 24.18 -12.05 -8.26
CA ASP A 559 25.62 -11.85 -8.43
C ASP A 559 26.40 -13.13 -8.04
N HIS A 560 26.03 -13.75 -6.91
CA HIS A 560 26.57 -15.05 -6.49
C HIS A 560 26.38 -16.13 -7.55
N TRP A 561 25.20 -16.16 -8.18
CA TRP A 561 24.94 -17.06 -9.30
C TRP A 561 25.88 -16.79 -10.49
N ALA A 562 26.01 -15.52 -10.91
CA ALA A 562 26.89 -15.14 -12.00
C ALA A 562 28.36 -15.55 -11.76
N ARG A 563 28.87 -15.35 -10.54
CA ARG A 563 30.21 -15.80 -10.12
C ARG A 563 30.35 -17.32 -10.19
N SER A 564 29.35 -18.05 -9.68
CA SER A 564 29.35 -19.53 -9.69
C SER A 564 29.39 -20.12 -11.11
N LYS A 565 28.93 -19.35 -12.11
CA LYS A 565 28.93 -19.70 -13.52
C LYS A 565 30.11 -19.13 -14.31
N GLY A 566 30.98 -18.33 -13.69
CA GLY A 566 32.11 -17.70 -14.37
C GLY A 566 31.71 -16.57 -15.32
N PHE A 567 30.54 -15.95 -15.13
CA PHE A 567 30.06 -14.87 -16.01
C PHE A 567 30.77 -13.52 -15.79
N ASP A 568 31.52 -13.38 -14.69
CA ASP A 568 32.14 -12.11 -14.26
C ASP A 568 33.01 -11.46 -15.34
N ASN A 569 33.76 -12.25 -16.10
CA ASN A 569 34.65 -11.73 -17.14
C ASN A 569 33.84 -11.06 -18.25
N ILE A 570 32.73 -11.67 -18.67
CA ILE A 570 31.83 -11.13 -19.69
C ILE A 570 31.07 -9.92 -19.16
N LEU A 571 30.68 -9.96 -17.88
CA LEU A 571 29.97 -8.86 -17.23
C LEU A 571 30.85 -7.61 -17.07
N LYS A 572 32.17 -7.77 -16.88
CA LYS A 572 33.15 -6.68 -16.74
C LYS A 572 33.65 -6.11 -18.07
N MET A 573 33.81 -6.94 -19.12
CA MET A 573 34.37 -6.51 -20.41
C MET A 573 33.54 -5.44 -21.14
N SER A 574 32.23 -5.36 -20.88
CA SER A 574 31.33 -4.40 -21.51
C SER A 574 31.31 -3.01 -20.85
N CYS A 575 32.04 -2.79 -19.75
CA CYS A 575 32.13 -1.48 -19.08
C CYS A 575 33.41 -0.71 -19.48
N THR A 576 34.25 -1.29 -20.33
CA THR A 576 35.60 -0.78 -20.64
C THR A 576 35.82 -0.40 -22.10
N SER A 577 34.77 -0.31 -22.94
CA SER A 577 34.90 0.29 -24.27
C SER A 577 35.05 1.81 -24.18
N ASP A 578 36.32 2.23 -24.20
CA ASP A 578 36.86 3.48 -24.73
C ASP A 578 36.53 4.82 -24.03
N ILE A 579 37.20 5.05 -22.89
CA ILE A 579 37.80 6.36 -22.59
C ILE A 579 39.24 6.34 -23.13
N LYS A 580 39.40 6.32 -24.46
CA LYS A 580 40.62 6.75 -25.16
C LYS A 580 40.28 7.14 -26.60
N SER A 581 39.89 8.40 -26.79
CA SER A 581 40.34 9.25 -27.91
C SER A 581 40.13 10.70 -27.53
#